data_AF-A0A517NGP0-F1
#
_entry.id   AF-A0A517NGP0-F1
#
_cell.length_a   1.000
_cell.length_b   1.000
_cell.length_c   1.000
_cell.angle_alpha   90.00
_cell.angle_beta   90.00
_cell.angle_gamma   90.00
#
_symmetry.space_group_name_H-M   'P 1'
#
loop_
_entity.id
_entity.type
_entity.pdbx_description
1 polymer ?
#
loop_
_entity_poly.entity_id
_entity_poly.type
_entity_poly.pdbx_seq_one_letter_code
_entity_poly.pdbx_strand_id
1 'polypeptide(L)'
;MARRRKKVRPTIAIDQRAFAGESEPRSRSKKTEASPLCRPSPMAWVASHGVFLFVLLAAMAYAYWPTLQWVAENWIREPDYSHGWIVLPLALSIALARRDSFPGISSGGVCWSGLWLVGFAIAVRVVGRLIYADFMDAWSFVFLIGGCVWVVFGRAALVWSIPAIAFLFFAIPIPYQAESLLSFQLQGVATAISTAGLRVIGQPAVAEGHLIWVGAEKLNIEPACSGLRIFVGLMATAYYFAAVSARNWGDRLVLILSVIPVALVANSTRIVATGWLYQWTQSADLRHAIHDYSGLLMIPLGFALMYAVYWYWSTVYRPLEQVVARDFLQPA
;
A
#
# COMPACT_ATOMS: atom_id res chain seq x y z
N MET A 1 -77.29 38.05 24.92
CA MET A 1 -76.97 39.48 24.70
C MET A 1 -75.54 39.75 25.14
N ALA A 2 -74.82 40.54 24.32
CA ALA A 2 -73.37 40.71 24.31
C ALA A 2 -72.76 41.33 25.57
N ARG A 3 -71.57 40.85 25.97
CA ARG A 3 -70.59 41.65 26.74
C ARG A 3 -69.17 41.41 26.21
N ARG A 4 -68.65 42.41 25.50
CA ARG A 4 -67.24 42.60 25.11
C ARG A 4 -66.33 42.47 26.35
N ARG A 5 -65.28 41.63 26.27
CA ARG A 5 -64.11 41.69 27.18
C ARG A 5 -62.90 42.27 26.44
N LYS A 6 -62.25 43.20 27.13
CA LYS A 6 -61.16 44.09 26.67
C LYS A 6 -59.89 43.31 26.32
N LYS A 7 -59.21 43.74 25.25
CA LYS A 7 -57.80 43.45 24.93
C LYS A 7 -56.90 44.06 26.02
N VAL A 8 -55.95 43.27 26.52
CA VAL A 8 -54.79 43.75 27.29
C VAL A 8 -53.54 43.30 26.54
N ARG A 9 -52.74 44.26 26.06
CA ARG A 9 -51.36 44.07 25.59
C ARG A 9 -50.44 44.66 26.67
N PRO A 10 -49.38 43.97 27.11
CA PRO A 10 -48.33 44.62 27.87
C PRO A 10 -47.33 45.26 26.89
N THR A 11 -47.23 46.59 26.95
CA THR A 11 -46.16 47.37 26.31
C THR A 11 -44.98 47.40 27.28
N ILE A 12 -43.92 46.67 26.98
CA ILE A 12 -42.62 46.85 27.65
C ILE A 12 -41.85 47.86 26.80
N ALA A 13 -41.71 49.07 27.34
CA ALA A 13 -40.83 50.10 26.78
C ALA A 13 -39.38 49.67 27.05
N ILE A 14 -38.60 49.48 25.99
CA ILE A 14 -37.15 49.31 26.09
C ILE A 14 -36.51 50.61 25.57
N ASP A 15 -35.80 51.24 26.49
CA ASP A 15 -35.04 52.47 26.36
C ASP A 15 -33.93 52.34 25.29
N GLN A 16 -34.00 53.18 24.24
CA GLN A 16 -33.07 53.16 23.11
C GLN A 16 -31.87 54.12 23.27
N ARG A 17 -31.56 54.60 24.48
CA ARG A 17 -30.49 55.62 24.67
C ARG A 17 -29.28 55.19 25.52
N ALA A 18 -29.03 53.88 25.69
CA ALA A 18 -27.95 53.39 26.54
C ALA A 18 -26.86 52.52 25.84
N PHE A 19 -26.75 52.56 24.51
CA PHE A 19 -25.68 51.82 23.79
C PHE A 19 -24.94 52.68 22.75
N ALA A 20 -24.75 53.97 23.03
CA ALA A 20 -23.75 54.80 22.37
C ALA A 20 -22.46 54.77 23.21
N GLY A 21 -21.80 53.61 23.21
CA GLY A 21 -20.45 53.44 23.73
C GLY A 21 -19.53 53.14 22.55
N GLU A 22 -18.63 54.07 22.25
CA GLU A 22 -17.54 53.91 21.30
C GLU A 22 -16.75 52.64 21.62
N SER A 23 -16.88 51.62 20.79
CA SER A 23 -15.96 50.50 20.76
C SER A 23 -15.09 50.64 19.50
N GLU A 24 -13.83 50.98 19.71
CA GLU A 24 -12.75 50.91 18.73
C GLU A 24 -12.84 49.63 17.88
N PRO A 25 -12.47 49.66 16.59
CA PRO A 25 -12.48 48.48 15.76
C PRO A 25 -11.37 47.54 16.24
N ARG A 26 -11.75 46.58 17.09
CA ARG A 26 -10.92 45.44 17.47
C ARG A 26 -10.34 44.84 16.19
N SER A 27 -9.02 44.93 16.06
CA SER A 27 -8.23 44.44 14.93
C SER A 27 -8.76 43.07 14.52
N ARG A 28 -9.41 43.04 13.36
CA ARG A 28 -9.83 41.81 12.70
C ARG A 28 -8.56 41.00 12.51
N SER A 29 -8.36 39.98 13.35
CA SER A 29 -7.33 38.96 13.15
C SER A 29 -7.39 38.59 11.67
N LYS A 30 -6.32 38.90 10.93
CA LYS A 30 -6.15 38.46 9.55
C LYS A 30 -6.40 36.95 9.58
N LYS A 31 -7.60 36.52 9.20
CA LYS A 31 -7.77 35.18 8.65
C LYS A 31 -6.75 35.16 7.54
N THR A 32 -5.75 34.31 7.68
CA THR A 32 -4.86 33.91 6.61
C THR A 32 -5.78 33.49 5.47
N GLU A 33 -6.08 34.42 4.57
CA GLU A 33 -6.74 34.10 3.30
C GLU A 33 -5.81 33.08 2.68
N ALA A 34 -6.29 31.84 2.60
CA ALA A 34 -5.57 30.79 1.92
C ALA A 34 -5.26 31.32 0.53
N SER A 35 -3.97 31.60 0.27
CA SER A 35 -3.51 32.12 -1.00
C SER A 35 -4.12 31.30 -2.13
N PRO A 36 -4.68 31.92 -3.18
CA PRO A 36 -5.35 31.19 -4.23
C PRO A 36 -4.38 30.16 -4.80
N LEU A 37 -4.80 28.90 -4.76
CA LEU A 37 -4.12 27.81 -5.48
C LEU A 37 -4.27 28.12 -6.97
N CYS A 38 -3.36 28.92 -7.52
CA CYS A 38 -3.28 29.11 -8.96
C CYS A 38 -2.95 27.74 -9.55
N ARG A 39 -3.81 27.22 -10.43
CA ARG A 39 -3.53 26.01 -11.21
C ARG A 39 -2.83 26.47 -12.49
N PRO A 40 -1.48 26.62 -12.54
CA PRO A 40 -0.83 26.81 -13.83
C PRO A 40 -1.18 25.61 -14.72
N SER A 41 -1.25 25.83 -16.03
CA SER A 41 -1.40 24.70 -16.96
C SER A 41 -0.22 23.75 -16.70
N PRO A 42 -0.47 22.43 -16.49
CA PRO A 42 0.58 21.49 -16.11
C PRO A 42 1.80 21.54 -17.04
N MET A 43 1.57 21.79 -18.34
CA MET A 43 2.62 21.89 -19.35
C MET A 43 3.49 23.15 -19.22
N ALA A 44 2.93 24.31 -18.84
CA ALA A 44 3.72 25.54 -18.66
C ALA A 44 4.60 25.49 -17.41
N TRP A 45 4.13 24.80 -16.36
CA TRP A 45 4.93 24.58 -15.15
C TRP A 45 6.07 23.58 -15.40
N VAL A 46 5.78 22.46 -16.06
CA VAL A 46 6.82 21.49 -16.43
C VAL A 46 7.85 22.10 -17.40
N ALA A 47 7.43 22.93 -18.35
CA ALA A 47 8.36 23.61 -19.25
C ALA A 47 9.30 24.60 -18.52
N SER A 48 8.80 25.30 -17.50
CA SER A 48 9.60 26.27 -16.72
C SER A 48 10.50 25.63 -15.65
N HIS A 49 10.12 24.46 -15.12
CA HIS A 49 10.84 23.77 -14.04
C HIS A 49 11.47 22.44 -14.48
N GLY A 50 11.35 22.08 -15.76
CA GLY A 50 11.78 20.79 -16.29
C GLY A 50 13.27 20.54 -16.16
N VAL A 51 14.10 21.57 -16.37
CA VAL A 51 15.55 21.49 -16.16
C VAL A 51 15.88 21.22 -14.70
N PHE A 52 15.25 21.93 -13.77
CA PHE A 52 15.44 21.72 -12.33
C PHE A 52 15.03 20.30 -11.91
N LEU A 53 13.86 19.83 -12.36
CA LEU A 53 13.38 18.48 -12.08
C LEU A 53 14.31 17.42 -12.66
N PHE A 54 14.80 17.63 -13.89
CA PHE A 54 15.76 16.73 -14.53
C PHE A 54 17.07 16.66 -13.75
N VAL A 55 17.63 17.81 -13.35
CA VAL A 55 18.85 17.87 -12.53
C VAL A 55 18.64 17.19 -11.17
N LEU A 56 17.49 17.42 -10.53
CA LEU A 56 17.14 16.77 -9.26
C LEU A 56 17.07 15.25 -9.41
N LEU A 57 16.36 14.75 -10.42
CA LEU A 57 16.26 13.31 -10.70
C LEU A 57 17.62 12.70 -11.05
N ALA A 58 18.44 13.39 -11.86
CA ALA A 58 19.78 12.95 -12.20
C ALA A 58 20.70 12.90 -10.96
N ALA A 59 20.62 13.91 -10.09
CA ALA A 59 21.37 13.94 -8.84
C ALA A 59 20.93 12.81 -7.88
N MET A 60 19.63 12.53 -7.78
CA MET A 60 19.11 11.40 -7.01
C MET A 60 19.61 10.06 -7.56
N ALA A 61 19.51 9.87 -8.88
CA ALA A 61 19.96 8.64 -9.55
C ALA A 61 21.47 8.43 -9.39
N TYR A 62 22.27 9.49 -9.52
CA TYR A 62 23.70 9.43 -9.30
C TYR A 62 24.03 9.11 -7.83
N ALA A 63 23.41 9.81 -6.88
CA ALA A 63 23.65 9.60 -5.46
C ALA A 63 23.25 8.20 -4.98
N TYR A 64 22.20 7.60 -5.55
CA TYR A 64 21.72 6.26 -5.22
C TYR A 64 22.16 5.18 -6.20
N TRP A 65 23.11 5.47 -7.10
CA TRP A 65 23.49 4.54 -8.16
C TRP A 65 23.85 3.13 -7.65
N PRO A 66 24.69 2.95 -6.61
CA PRO A 66 25.02 1.62 -6.10
C PRO A 66 23.80 0.91 -5.50
N THR A 67 22.91 1.66 -4.84
CA THR A 67 21.69 1.14 -4.23
C THR A 67 20.69 0.68 -5.30
N LEU A 68 20.54 1.45 -6.37
CA LEU A 68 19.69 1.09 -7.51
C LEU A 68 20.22 -0.14 -8.25
N GLN A 69 21.55 -0.28 -8.39
CA GLN A 69 22.17 -1.48 -8.92
C GLN A 69 21.89 -2.70 -8.03
N TRP A 70 22.08 -2.57 -6.71
CA TRP A 70 21.77 -3.64 -5.76
C TRP A 70 20.30 -4.08 -5.85
N VAL A 71 19.36 -3.13 -5.87
CA VAL A 71 17.92 -3.44 -6.03
C VAL A 71 17.65 -4.15 -7.36
N ALA A 72 18.19 -3.66 -8.47
CA ALA A 72 17.99 -4.26 -9.79
C ALA A 72 18.61 -5.67 -9.90
N GLU A 73 19.79 -5.88 -9.30
CA GLU A 73 20.42 -7.20 -9.23
C GLU A 73 19.57 -8.20 -8.45
N ASN A 74 18.96 -7.78 -7.33
CA ASN A 74 18.02 -8.64 -6.58
C ASN A 74 16.81 -9.02 -7.43
N TRP A 75 16.25 -8.10 -8.23
CA TRP A 75 15.12 -8.42 -9.12
C TRP A 75 15.47 -9.41 -10.24
N ILE A 76 16.74 -9.47 -10.64
CA ILE A 76 17.21 -10.37 -11.70
C ILE A 76 17.64 -11.72 -11.13
N ARG A 77 18.36 -11.72 -10.01
CA ARG A 77 19.03 -12.90 -9.46
C ARG A 77 18.18 -13.67 -8.46
N GLU A 78 17.31 -12.97 -7.73
CA GLU A 78 16.48 -13.58 -6.69
C GLU A 78 15.05 -13.74 -7.19
N PRO A 79 14.61 -14.97 -7.49
CA PRO A 79 13.27 -15.22 -8.02
C PRO A 79 12.15 -14.68 -7.13
N ASP A 80 12.36 -14.63 -5.80
CA ASP A 80 11.39 -14.13 -4.83
C ASP A 80 11.11 -12.61 -4.96
N TYR A 81 12.08 -11.85 -5.48
CA TYR A 81 11.98 -10.41 -5.70
C TYR A 81 11.79 -10.00 -7.17
N SER A 82 11.62 -10.96 -8.07
CA SER A 82 11.38 -10.72 -9.50
C SER A 82 10.21 -9.78 -9.82
N HIS A 83 9.23 -9.69 -8.92
CA HIS A 83 8.07 -8.79 -9.03
C HIS A 83 8.43 -7.30 -8.95
N GLY A 84 9.63 -6.94 -8.47
CA GLY A 84 10.06 -5.54 -8.31
C GLY A 84 10.00 -4.71 -9.60
N TRP A 85 10.27 -5.33 -10.77
CA TRP A 85 10.11 -4.68 -12.07
C TRP A 85 8.69 -4.20 -12.36
N ILE A 86 7.68 -4.93 -11.87
CA ILE A 86 6.26 -4.60 -12.05
C ILE A 86 5.81 -3.55 -11.02
N VAL A 87 6.46 -3.48 -9.85
CA VAL A 87 6.11 -2.51 -8.80
C VAL A 87 6.31 -1.07 -9.29
N LEU A 88 7.36 -0.77 -10.06
CA LEU A 88 7.62 0.57 -10.58
C LEU A 88 6.50 1.15 -11.46
N PRO A 89 6.06 0.48 -12.55
CA PRO A 89 4.96 0.99 -13.38
C PRO A 89 3.62 1.01 -12.63
N LEU A 90 3.40 0.08 -11.70
CA LEU A 90 2.20 0.08 -10.86
C LEU A 90 2.19 1.23 -9.84
N ALA A 91 3.35 1.62 -9.27
CA ALA A 91 3.45 2.81 -8.42
C ALA A 91 3.07 4.07 -9.22
N LEU A 92 3.56 4.17 -10.45
CA LEU A 92 3.22 5.25 -11.36
C LEU A 92 1.72 5.22 -11.71
N SER A 93 1.15 4.05 -11.99
CA SER A 93 -0.28 3.95 -12.30
C SER A 93 -1.17 4.33 -11.10
N ILE A 94 -0.76 4.06 -9.85
CA ILE A 94 -1.46 4.58 -8.65
C ILE A 94 -1.49 6.11 -8.66
N ALA A 95 -0.34 6.75 -8.95
CA ALA A 95 -0.27 8.21 -9.02
C ALA A 95 -1.15 8.76 -10.16
N LEU A 96 -1.11 8.12 -11.33
CA LEU A 96 -1.92 8.51 -12.51
C LEU A 96 -3.42 8.31 -12.27
N ALA A 97 -3.83 7.23 -11.62
CA ALA A 97 -5.23 6.95 -11.27
C ALA A 97 -5.82 8.01 -10.34
N ARG A 98 -4.96 8.74 -9.61
CA ARG A 98 -5.36 9.77 -8.64
C ARG A 98 -5.13 11.19 -9.13
N ARG A 99 -4.71 11.37 -10.39
CA ARG A 99 -4.35 12.68 -10.98
C ARG A 99 -5.46 13.73 -10.88
N ASP A 100 -6.73 13.31 -10.97
CA ASP A 100 -7.87 14.23 -10.95
C ASP A 100 -8.10 14.85 -9.55
N SER A 101 -7.60 14.17 -8.51
CA SER A 101 -7.63 14.63 -7.11
C SER A 101 -6.35 15.36 -6.68
N PHE A 102 -5.45 15.65 -7.61
CA PHE A 102 -4.19 16.31 -7.31
C PHE A 102 -4.45 17.71 -6.70
N PRO A 103 -3.93 18.02 -5.51
CA PRO A 103 -4.25 19.26 -4.78
C PRO A 103 -3.68 20.53 -5.43
N GLY A 104 -2.90 20.40 -6.50
CA GLY A 104 -2.18 21.50 -7.13
C GLY A 104 -0.83 21.74 -6.48
N ILE A 105 -0.08 22.70 -7.04
CA ILE A 105 1.25 23.07 -6.59
C ILE A 105 1.11 24.24 -5.61
N SER A 106 1.83 24.20 -4.49
CA SER A 106 1.80 25.31 -3.54
C SER A 106 2.29 26.61 -4.20
N SER A 107 1.46 27.65 -4.14
CA SER A 107 1.77 28.98 -4.67
C SER A 107 2.85 29.73 -3.86
N GLY A 108 3.27 29.19 -2.71
CA GLY A 108 4.31 29.77 -1.84
C GLY A 108 5.75 29.41 -2.19
N GLY A 109 6.00 28.67 -3.27
CA GLY A 109 7.34 28.21 -3.65
C GLY A 109 7.81 26.99 -2.84
N VAL A 110 9.12 26.85 -2.67
CA VAL A 110 9.76 25.69 -2.04
C VAL A 110 9.34 25.53 -0.58
N CYS A 111 8.87 24.34 -0.21
CA CYS A 111 8.46 24.03 1.15
C CYS A 111 9.64 23.50 1.97
N TRP A 112 10.37 24.40 2.65
CA TRP A 112 11.56 24.06 3.44
C TRP A 112 11.33 22.99 4.53
N SER A 113 10.09 22.82 5.02
CA SER A 113 9.78 21.74 5.96
C SER A 113 10.00 20.34 5.38
N GLY A 114 9.97 20.20 4.05
CA GLY A 114 10.30 18.93 3.39
C GLY A 114 11.75 18.48 3.60
N LEU A 115 12.65 19.41 3.96
CA LEU A 115 14.03 19.07 4.32
C LEU A 115 14.11 18.17 5.56
N TRP A 116 13.10 18.17 6.44
CA TRP A 116 13.07 17.22 7.55
C TRP A 116 13.01 15.77 7.07
N LEU A 117 12.21 15.49 6.05
CA LEU A 117 12.11 14.15 5.49
C LEU A 117 13.33 13.79 4.65
N VAL A 118 13.94 14.77 3.97
CA VAL A 118 15.24 14.59 3.29
C VAL A 118 16.35 14.28 4.30
N GLY A 119 16.42 15.04 5.40
CA GLY A 119 17.37 14.82 6.49
C GLY A 119 17.18 13.46 7.15
N PHE A 120 15.92 13.03 7.34
CA PHE A 120 15.60 11.68 7.80
C PHE A 120 16.06 10.60 6.81
N ALA A 121 15.83 10.78 5.50
CA ALA A 121 16.33 9.87 4.48
C ALA A 121 17.86 9.75 4.55
N ILE A 122 18.58 10.87 4.65
CA ILE A 122 20.04 10.87 4.79
C ILE A 122 20.47 10.16 6.07
N ALA A 123 19.80 10.39 7.21
CA ALA A 123 20.10 9.71 8.45
C ALA A 123 19.90 8.19 8.34
N VAL A 124 18.79 7.74 7.76
CA VAL A 124 18.52 6.31 7.49
C VAL A 124 19.60 5.72 6.58
N ARG A 125 20.02 6.45 5.54
CA ARG A 125 21.10 6.04 4.64
C ARG A 125 22.44 5.89 5.38
N VAL A 126 22.81 6.87 6.19
CA VAL A 126 24.05 6.83 6.97
C VAL A 126 24.03 5.65 7.93
N VAL A 127 22.94 5.45 8.68
CA VAL A 127 22.78 4.30 9.57
C VAL A 127 22.87 2.99 8.79
N GLY A 128 22.15 2.88 7.68
CA GLY A 128 22.18 1.69 6.82
C GLY A 128 23.58 1.36 6.33
N ARG A 129 24.38 2.36 5.95
CA ARG A 129 25.79 2.17 5.56
C ARG A 129 26.69 1.81 6.73
N LEU A 130 26.46 2.35 7.93
CA LEU A 130 27.24 2.04 9.13
C LEU A 130 27.04 0.60 9.60
N ILE A 131 25.85 0.02 9.41
CA ILE A 131 25.54 -1.36 9.80
C ILE A 131 25.53 -2.34 8.63
N TYR A 132 26.00 -1.94 7.45
CA TYR A 132 26.01 -2.76 6.23
C TYR A 132 24.63 -3.34 5.85
N ALA A 133 23.58 -2.54 6.03
CA ALA A 133 22.20 -2.89 5.71
C ALA A 133 21.74 -2.22 4.40
N ASP A 134 21.97 -2.88 3.26
CA ASP A 134 21.60 -2.35 1.93
C ASP A 134 20.10 -2.09 1.78
N PHE A 135 19.25 -2.89 2.43
CA PHE A 135 17.79 -2.67 2.45
C PHE A 135 17.41 -1.32 3.09
N MET A 136 18.15 -0.86 4.11
CA MET A 136 17.91 0.46 4.74
C MET A 136 18.31 1.59 3.81
N ASP A 137 19.41 1.42 3.07
CA ASP A 137 19.80 2.37 2.04
C ASP A 137 18.72 2.45 0.94
N ALA A 138 18.16 1.33 0.51
CA ALA A 138 17.02 1.32 -0.41
C ALA A 138 15.77 2.00 0.19
N TRP A 139 15.44 1.79 1.46
CA TRP A 139 14.32 2.49 2.13
C TRP A 139 14.55 4.01 2.21
N SER A 140 15.78 4.46 2.43
CA SER A 140 16.09 5.88 2.40
C SER A 140 15.82 6.53 1.04
N PHE A 141 15.96 5.79 -0.06
CA PHE A 141 15.59 6.30 -1.39
C PHE A 141 14.09 6.61 -1.48
N VAL A 142 13.23 5.75 -0.92
CA VAL A 142 11.77 5.97 -0.87
C VAL A 142 11.44 7.20 -0.02
N PHE A 143 12.09 7.35 1.14
CA PHE A 143 11.94 8.56 1.96
C PHE A 143 12.44 9.82 1.25
N LEU A 144 13.53 9.73 0.49
CA LEU A 144 14.06 10.85 -0.28
C LEU A 144 13.07 11.29 -1.36
N ILE A 145 12.44 10.35 -2.09
CA ILE A 145 11.37 10.66 -3.05
C ILE A 145 10.24 11.43 -2.36
N GLY A 146 9.79 10.97 -1.19
CA GLY A 146 8.79 11.69 -0.39
C GLY A 146 9.26 13.09 0.03
N GLY A 147 10.51 13.23 0.47
CA GLY A 147 11.11 14.51 0.82
C GLY A 147 11.14 15.48 -0.35
N CYS A 148 11.59 15.03 -1.53
CA CYS A 148 11.60 15.83 -2.75
C CYS A 148 10.19 16.25 -3.18
N VAL A 149 9.20 15.35 -3.11
CA VAL A 149 7.81 15.70 -3.39
C VAL A 149 7.31 16.77 -2.42
N TRP A 150 7.63 16.65 -1.13
CA TRP A 150 7.25 17.64 -0.14
C TRP A 150 7.92 19.00 -0.38
N VAL A 151 9.22 19.02 -0.67
CA VAL A 151 9.99 20.25 -0.94
C VAL A 151 9.45 20.98 -2.18
N VAL A 152 9.20 20.25 -3.28
CA VAL A 152 8.84 20.85 -4.57
C VAL A 152 7.35 21.17 -4.66
N PHE A 153 6.47 20.27 -4.20
CA PHE A 153 5.03 20.37 -4.42
C PHE A 153 4.24 20.70 -3.14
N GLY A 154 4.87 20.63 -1.97
CA GLY A 154 4.27 20.93 -0.68
C GLY A 154 3.63 19.73 0.01
N ARG A 155 3.18 19.95 1.26
CA ARG A 155 2.64 18.88 2.14
C ARG A 155 1.39 18.21 1.56
N ALA A 156 0.51 18.96 0.92
CA ALA A 156 -0.71 18.42 0.32
C ALA A 156 -0.38 17.40 -0.78
N ALA A 157 0.60 17.71 -1.64
CA ALA A 157 1.07 16.81 -2.68
C ALA A 157 1.77 15.57 -2.12
N LEU A 158 2.55 15.71 -1.03
CA LEU A 158 3.11 14.55 -0.31
C LEU A 158 2.00 13.62 0.19
N VAL A 159 1.00 14.16 0.91
CA VAL A 159 -0.10 13.34 1.45
C VAL A 159 -0.88 12.67 0.31
N TRP A 160 -1.08 13.38 -0.79
CA TRP A 160 -1.67 12.81 -2.00
C TRP A 160 -0.82 11.68 -2.59
N SER A 161 0.50 11.80 -2.64
CA SER A 161 1.39 10.80 -3.23
C SER A 161 1.72 9.61 -2.32
N ILE A 162 1.40 9.66 -1.01
CA ILE A 162 1.69 8.59 -0.03
C ILE A 162 1.36 7.20 -0.57
N PRO A 163 0.16 6.91 -1.12
CA PRO A 163 -0.14 5.58 -1.62
C PRO A 163 0.80 5.06 -2.72
N ALA A 164 1.25 5.93 -3.63
CA ALA A 164 2.20 5.56 -4.68
C ALA A 164 3.62 5.39 -4.12
N ILE A 165 4.05 6.30 -3.25
CA ILE A 165 5.38 6.25 -2.62
C ILE A 165 5.49 5.03 -1.70
N ALA A 166 4.48 4.76 -0.89
CA ALA A 166 4.46 3.61 0.01
C ALA A 166 4.41 2.29 -0.77
N PHE A 167 3.87 2.27 -1.99
CA PHE A 167 3.91 1.10 -2.85
C PHE A 167 5.33 0.72 -3.29
N LEU A 168 6.26 1.70 -3.38
CA LEU A 168 7.65 1.44 -3.75
C LEU A 168 8.41 0.57 -2.71
N PHE A 169 7.93 0.48 -1.47
CA PHE A 169 8.52 -0.43 -0.49
C PHE A 169 8.40 -1.91 -0.92
N PHE A 170 7.38 -2.28 -1.69
CA PHE A 170 7.27 -3.64 -2.25
C PHE A 170 8.33 -3.93 -3.31
N ALA A 171 8.99 -2.91 -3.86
CA ALA A 171 10.08 -3.12 -4.82
C ALA A 171 11.40 -3.46 -4.10
N ILE A 172 11.48 -3.29 -2.79
CA ILE A 172 12.72 -3.38 -2.03
C ILE A 172 12.74 -4.71 -1.27
N PRO A 173 13.82 -5.51 -1.39
CA PRO A 173 13.98 -6.71 -0.59
C PRO A 173 13.88 -6.43 0.92
N ILE A 174 13.16 -7.28 1.64
CA ILE A 174 13.05 -7.16 3.10
C ILE A 174 14.36 -7.64 3.76
N PRO A 175 14.65 -7.22 5.00
CA PRO A 175 15.83 -7.72 5.70
C PRO A 175 15.81 -9.24 5.83
N TYR A 176 16.95 -9.88 5.57
CA TYR A 176 17.11 -11.33 5.60
C TYR A 176 16.59 -11.98 6.89
N GLN A 177 16.74 -11.33 8.04
CA GLN A 177 16.22 -11.86 9.31
C GLN A 177 14.69 -11.92 9.33
N ALA A 178 14.02 -10.89 8.80
CA ALA A 178 12.56 -10.87 8.69
C ALA A 178 12.08 -11.87 7.64
N GLU A 179 12.80 -11.97 6.52
CA GLU A 179 12.54 -12.95 5.47
C GLU A 179 12.61 -14.39 5.99
N SER A 180 13.70 -14.72 6.69
CA SER A 180 13.95 -16.03 7.27
C SER A 180 12.91 -16.37 8.34
N LEU A 181 12.61 -15.44 9.24
CA LEU A 181 11.58 -15.63 10.26
C LEU A 181 10.21 -15.87 9.63
N LEU A 182 9.81 -15.04 8.66
CA LEU A 182 8.52 -15.16 8.00
C LEU A 182 8.42 -16.49 7.24
N SER A 183 9.49 -16.86 6.51
CA SER A 183 9.58 -18.14 5.80
C SER A 183 9.41 -19.31 6.76
N PHE A 184 10.13 -19.32 7.89
CA PHE A 184 10.03 -20.38 8.89
C PHE A 184 8.61 -20.55 9.45
N GLN A 185 7.92 -19.42 9.74
CA GLN A 185 6.55 -19.44 10.24
C GLN A 185 5.57 -19.94 9.17
N LEU A 186 5.67 -19.43 7.94
CA LEU A 186 4.81 -19.85 6.83
C LEU A 186 5.00 -21.33 6.51
N GLN A 187 6.24 -21.83 6.52
CA GLN A 187 6.52 -23.25 6.33
C GLN A 187 5.85 -24.09 7.41
N GLY A 188 5.94 -23.71 8.69
CA GLY A 188 5.35 -24.49 9.78
C GLY A 188 3.84 -24.67 9.63
N VAL A 189 3.15 -23.57 9.29
CA VAL A 189 1.70 -23.60 9.03
C VAL A 189 1.39 -24.40 7.77
N ALA A 190 2.15 -24.20 6.69
CA ALA A 190 1.97 -24.95 5.44
C ALA A 190 2.18 -26.45 5.65
N THR A 191 3.20 -26.88 6.41
CA THR A 191 3.43 -28.29 6.76
C THR A 191 2.20 -28.89 7.42
N ALA A 192 1.62 -28.20 8.40
CA ALA A 192 0.46 -28.68 9.14
C ALA A 192 -0.77 -28.82 8.23
N ILE A 193 -1.08 -27.80 7.43
CA ILE A 193 -2.22 -27.81 6.50
C ILE A 193 -2.03 -28.87 5.42
N SER A 194 -0.84 -28.97 4.83
CA SER A 194 -0.55 -29.94 3.77
C SER A 194 -0.56 -31.38 4.28
N THR A 195 -0.06 -31.64 5.49
CA THR A 195 -0.14 -32.97 6.12
C THR A 195 -1.58 -33.39 6.33
N ALA A 196 -2.43 -32.47 6.81
CA ALA A 196 -3.87 -32.73 6.94
C ALA A 196 -4.51 -32.96 5.56
N GLY A 197 -4.18 -32.15 4.56
CA GLY A 197 -4.67 -32.30 3.20
C GLY A 197 -4.32 -33.65 2.57
N LEU A 198 -3.07 -34.10 2.72
CA LEU A 198 -2.62 -35.42 2.26
C LEU A 198 -3.42 -36.55 2.94
N ARG A 199 -3.63 -36.47 4.26
CA ARG A 199 -4.45 -37.45 4.99
C ARG A 199 -5.89 -37.50 4.49
N VAL A 200 -6.49 -36.34 4.20
CA VAL A 200 -7.87 -36.24 3.67
C VAL A 200 -8.00 -36.95 2.32
N ILE A 201 -6.98 -36.87 1.45
CA ILE A 201 -6.99 -37.57 0.15
C ILE A 201 -6.51 -39.03 0.25
N GLY A 202 -6.44 -39.59 1.45
CA GLY A 202 -6.11 -41.00 1.70
C GLY A 202 -4.62 -41.30 1.76
N GLN A 203 -3.74 -40.29 1.83
CA GLN A 203 -2.29 -40.48 1.88
C GLN A 203 -1.78 -40.50 3.32
N PRO A 204 -1.09 -41.56 3.77
CA PRO A 204 -0.52 -41.62 5.11
C PRO A 204 0.66 -40.65 5.22
N ALA A 205 0.38 -39.46 5.79
CA ALA A 205 1.36 -38.40 5.95
C ALA A 205 1.65 -38.09 7.43
N VAL A 206 2.92 -37.88 7.79
CA VAL A 206 3.35 -37.48 9.14
C VAL A 206 4.30 -36.30 9.05
N ALA A 207 4.05 -35.26 9.85
CA ALA A 207 4.89 -34.06 9.90
C ALA A 207 5.95 -34.18 11.01
N GLU A 208 7.19 -33.86 10.67
CA GLU A 208 8.32 -33.72 11.60
C GLU A 208 9.02 -32.38 11.33
N GLY A 209 8.67 -31.33 12.08
CA GLY A 209 9.15 -29.98 11.80
C GLY A 209 8.64 -29.45 10.44
N HIS A 210 9.53 -29.20 9.49
CA HIS A 210 9.23 -28.79 8.12
C HIS A 210 9.36 -29.93 7.09
N LEU A 211 9.46 -31.16 7.56
CA LEU A 211 9.48 -32.37 6.76
C LEU A 211 8.12 -33.07 6.82
N ILE A 212 7.61 -33.50 5.68
CA ILE A 212 6.44 -34.39 5.60
C ILE A 212 6.90 -35.75 5.07
N TRP A 213 6.68 -36.77 5.89
CA TRP A 213 6.84 -38.16 5.50
C TRP A 213 5.57 -38.66 4.83
N VAL A 214 5.70 -39.23 3.63
CA VAL A 214 4.59 -39.83 2.89
C VAL A 214 4.99 -41.24 2.47
N GLY A 215 4.61 -42.22 3.30
CA GLY A 215 5.17 -43.58 3.18
C GLY A 215 6.68 -43.58 3.42
N ALA A 216 7.45 -44.03 2.43
CA ALA A 216 8.92 -44.03 2.47
C ALA A 216 9.55 -42.74 1.90
N GLU A 217 8.77 -41.88 1.26
CA GLU A 217 9.24 -40.65 0.62
C GLU A 217 9.27 -39.48 1.61
N LYS A 218 10.24 -38.59 1.41
CA LYS A 218 10.44 -37.39 2.22
C LYS A 218 10.16 -36.15 1.40
N LEU A 219 9.23 -35.33 1.84
CA LEU A 219 8.94 -34.01 1.27
C LEU A 219 9.50 -32.93 2.20
N ASN A 220 10.68 -32.42 1.86
CA ASN A 220 11.26 -31.27 2.55
C ASN A 220 10.59 -29.98 2.07
N ILE A 221 10.01 -29.21 2.99
CA ILE A 221 9.50 -27.88 2.69
C ILE A 221 10.66 -26.90 2.88
N GLU A 222 11.48 -26.80 1.83
CA GLU A 222 12.63 -25.89 1.78
C GLU A 222 12.19 -24.41 1.80
N PRO A 223 13.11 -23.45 2.06
CA PRO A 223 12.83 -22.01 1.99
C PRO A 223 12.12 -21.59 0.70
N ALA A 224 12.47 -22.19 -0.44
CA ALA A 224 11.82 -21.97 -1.73
C ALA A 224 10.33 -22.40 -1.78
N CYS A 225 9.88 -23.24 -0.85
CA CYS A 225 8.50 -23.70 -0.69
C CYS A 225 7.75 -22.98 0.44
N SER A 226 8.33 -21.95 1.05
CA SER A 226 7.68 -21.15 2.10
C SER A 226 6.43 -20.41 1.61
N GLY A 227 6.33 -20.19 0.30
CA GLY A 227 5.29 -19.35 -0.29
C GLY A 227 5.55 -17.85 -0.12
N LEU A 228 6.74 -17.44 0.31
CA LEU A 228 7.07 -16.03 0.51
C LEU A 228 6.89 -15.22 -0.79
N ARG A 229 7.36 -15.73 -1.94
CA ARG A 229 7.20 -15.07 -3.24
C ARG A 229 5.74 -14.75 -3.55
N ILE A 230 4.84 -15.72 -3.39
CA ILE A 230 3.42 -15.48 -3.65
C ILE A 230 2.84 -14.51 -2.62
N PHE A 231 3.30 -14.58 -1.37
CA PHE A 231 2.80 -13.76 -0.28
C PHE A 231 3.11 -12.28 -0.54
N VAL A 232 4.36 -11.96 -0.87
CA VAL A 232 4.76 -10.59 -1.20
C VAL A 232 4.05 -10.10 -2.47
N GLY A 233 3.94 -10.94 -3.50
CA GLY A 233 3.21 -10.59 -4.73
C GLY A 233 1.72 -10.34 -4.51
N LEU A 234 1.06 -11.17 -3.69
CA LEU A 234 -0.35 -10.97 -3.31
C LEU A 234 -0.52 -9.75 -2.40
N MET A 235 0.42 -9.48 -1.51
CA MET A 235 0.39 -8.30 -0.64
C MET A 235 0.52 -7.01 -1.45
N ALA A 236 1.46 -6.97 -2.40
CA ALA A 236 1.61 -5.86 -3.34
C ALA A 236 0.33 -5.69 -4.17
N THR A 237 -0.22 -6.78 -4.71
CA THR A 237 -1.47 -6.75 -5.48
C THR A 237 -2.65 -6.23 -4.65
N ALA A 238 -2.83 -6.73 -3.42
CA ALA A 238 -3.91 -6.32 -2.52
C ALA A 238 -3.78 -4.85 -2.14
N TYR A 239 -2.56 -4.39 -1.86
CA TYR A 239 -2.28 -2.97 -1.64
C TYR A 239 -2.60 -2.12 -2.87
N TYR A 240 -2.18 -2.55 -4.06
CA TYR A 240 -2.44 -1.86 -5.31
C TYR A 240 -3.95 -1.66 -5.50
N PHE A 241 -4.73 -2.74 -5.39
CA PHE A 241 -6.19 -2.67 -5.47
C PHE A 241 -6.77 -1.77 -4.38
N ALA A 242 -6.30 -1.84 -3.14
CA ALA A 242 -6.74 -0.97 -2.06
C ALA A 242 -6.44 0.52 -2.36
N ALA A 243 -5.32 0.83 -2.98
CA ALA A 243 -4.90 2.18 -3.31
C ALA A 243 -5.70 2.81 -4.46
N VAL A 244 -6.08 2.02 -5.47
CA VAL A 244 -6.83 2.51 -6.64
C VAL A 244 -8.36 2.41 -6.49
N SER A 245 -8.85 1.56 -5.58
CA SER A 245 -10.29 1.34 -5.42
C SER A 245 -10.95 2.42 -4.57
N ALA A 246 -12.12 2.90 -5.03
CA ALA A 246 -13.00 3.82 -4.32
C ALA A 246 -13.83 3.13 -3.22
N ARG A 247 -13.22 2.24 -2.43
CA ARG A 247 -13.87 1.51 -1.33
C ARG A 247 -13.50 2.08 0.03
N ASN A 248 -14.35 1.81 1.01
CA ASN A 248 -14.10 2.18 2.41
C ASN A 248 -12.86 1.47 2.95
N TRP A 249 -12.24 2.05 4.00
CA TRP A 249 -11.05 1.49 4.64
C TRP A 249 -11.27 0.07 5.20
N GLY A 250 -12.50 -0.28 5.59
CA GLY A 250 -12.85 -1.65 6.00
C GLY A 250 -12.61 -2.68 4.89
N ASP A 251 -13.18 -2.45 3.70
CA ASP A 251 -13.01 -3.32 2.53
C ASP A 251 -11.53 -3.47 2.16
N ARG A 252 -10.78 -2.36 2.21
CA ARG A 252 -9.34 -2.37 1.93
C ARG A 252 -8.58 -3.25 2.92
N LEU A 253 -8.90 -3.13 4.21
CA LEU A 253 -8.25 -3.91 5.25
C LEU A 253 -8.59 -5.40 5.13
N VAL A 254 -9.82 -5.76 4.81
CA VAL A 254 -10.20 -7.17 4.58
C VAL A 254 -9.40 -7.77 3.44
N LEU A 255 -9.27 -7.07 2.31
CA LEU A 255 -8.47 -7.55 1.18
C LEU A 255 -7.01 -7.76 1.57
N ILE A 256 -6.39 -6.79 2.26
CA ILE A 256 -4.99 -6.88 2.70
C ILE A 256 -4.80 -8.02 3.70
N LEU A 257 -5.67 -8.16 4.69
CA LEU A 257 -5.57 -9.22 5.69
C LEU A 257 -5.85 -10.61 5.09
N SER A 258 -6.66 -10.70 4.04
CA SER A 258 -6.94 -11.97 3.34
C SER A 258 -5.73 -12.53 2.59
N VAL A 259 -4.68 -11.74 2.36
CA VAL A 259 -3.44 -12.20 1.72
C VAL A 259 -2.81 -13.36 2.48
N ILE A 260 -2.78 -13.30 3.81
CA ILE A 260 -2.18 -14.36 4.65
C ILE A 260 -2.87 -15.71 4.42
N PRO A 261 -4.19 -15.86 4.65
CA PRO A 261 -4.86 -17.14 4.44
C PRO A 261 -4.85 -17.57 2.96
N VAL A 262 -4.99 -16.64 2.00
CA VAL A 262 -4.93 -16.97 0.58
C VAL A 262 -3.57 -17.55 0.19
N ALA A 263 -2.47 -16.92 0.63
CA ALA A 263 -1.12 -17.40 0.36
C ALA A 263 -0.87 -18.78 0.99
N LEU A 264 -1.32 -18.99 2.23
CA LEU A 264 -1.22 -20.27 2.92
C LEU A 264 -2.01 -21.38 2.22
N VAL A 265 -3.24 -21.11 1.78
CA VAL A 265 -4.07 -22.08 1.04
C VAL A 265 -3.41 -22.41 -0.28
N ALA A 266 -3.02 -21.41 -1.08
CA ALA A 266 -2.36 -21.64 -2.37
C ALA A 266 -1.07 -22.47 -2.21
N ASN A 267 -0.24 -22.15 -1.21
CA ASN A 267 1.00 -22.87 -0.96
C ASN A 267 0.74 -24.30 -0.46
N SER A 268 -0.24 -24.48 0.43
CA SER A 268 -0.57 -25.79 0.97
C SER A 268 -1.14 -26.70 -0.13
N THR A 269 -1.98 -26.17 -1.02
CA THR A 269 -2.48 -26.88 -2.20
C THR A 269 -1.34 -27.31 -3.12
N ARG A 270 -0.35 -26.44 -3.35
CA ARG A 270 0.86 -26.79 -4.12
C ARG A 270 1.59 -27.98 -3.49
N ILE A 271 1.88 -27.92 -2.20
CA ILE A 271 2.62 -28.98 -1.47
C ILE A 271 1.84 -30.30 -1.49
N VAL A 272 0.51 -30.27 -1.32
CA VAL A 272 -0.34 -31.48 -1.41
C VAL A 272 -0.31 -32.05 -2.83
N ALA A 273 -0.44 -31.21 -3.85
CA ALA A 273 -0.44 -31.64 -5.25
C ALA A 273 0.92 -32.25 -5.65
N THR A 274 2.04 -31.60 -5.31
CA THR A 274 3.37 -32.14 -5.60
C THR A 274 3.64 -33.42 -4.83
N GLY A 275 3.31 -33.46 -3.54
CA GLY A 275 3.46 -34.65 -2.69
C GLY A 275 2.66 -35.85 -3.18
N TRP A 276 1.45 -35.61 -3.70
CA TRP A 276 0.62 -36.65 -4.29
C TRP A 276 1.18 -37.14 -5.63
N LEU A 277 1.57 -36.22 -6.53
CA LEU A 277 2.13 -36.57 -7.84
C LEU A 277 3.48 -37.30 -7.74
N TYR A 278 4.30 -37.00 -6.74
CA TYR A 278 5.61 -37.65 -6.54
C TYR A 278 5.49 -39.14 -6.24
N GLN A 279 4.35 -39.63 -5.77
CA GLN A 279 4.14 -41.06 -5.57
C GLN A 279 4.00 -41.84 -6.89
N TRP A 280 3.70 -41.14 -7.98
CA TRP A 280 3.44 -41.74 -9.29
C TRP A 280 4.69 -41.69 -10.18
N THR A 281 5.77 -41.07 -9.71
CA THR A 281 7.01 -40.96 -10.46
C THR A 281 8.26 -40.99 -9.59
N GLN A 282 9.23 -41.78 -10.01
CA GLN A 282 10.57 -41.84 -9.43
C GLN A 282 11.61 -41.12 -10.29
N SER A 283 11.21 -40.61 -11.47
CA SER A 283 12.12 -39.89 -12.36
C SER A 283 12.43 -38.50 -11.80
N ALA A 284 13.73 -38.21 -11.64
CA ALA A 284 14.20 -36.90 -11.18
C ALA A 284 13.74 -35.78 -12.12
N ASP A 285 13.86 -35.97 -13.44
CA ASP A 285 13.47 -34.98 -14.44
C ASP A 285 11.97 -34.65 -14.35
N LEU A 286 11.13 -35.67 -14.14
CA LEU A 286 9.68 -35.45 -14.02
C LEU A 286 9.33 -34.76 -12.69
N ARG A 287 10.03 -35.09 -11.60
CA ARG A 287 9.86 -34.40 -10.30
C ARG A 287 10.25 -32.92 -10.42
N HIS A 288 11.36 -32.60 -11.10
CA HIS A 288 11.74 -31.22 -11.40
C HIS A 288 10.68 -30.49 -12.22
N ALA A 289 10.17 -31.11 -13.29
CA ALA A 289 9.10 -30.54 -14.10
C ALA A 289 7.83 -30.27 -13.25
N ILE A 290 7.39 -31.22 -12.43
CA ILE A 290 6.24 -31.05 -11.52
C ILE A 290 6.48 -29.88 -10.56
N HIS A 291 7.67 -29.77 -9.98
CA HIS A 291 8.01 -28.67 -9.09
C HIS A 291 7.90 -27.30 -9.78
N ASP A 292 8.41 -27.18 -11.01
CA ASP A 292 8.42 -25.93 -11.77
C ASP A 292 7.01 -25.54 -12.24
N TYR A 293 6.26 -26.48 -12.81
CA TYR A 293 4.87 -26.24 -13.22
C TYR A 293 3.96 -25.95 -12.04
N SER A 294 4.11 -26.65 -10.92
CA SER A 294 3.32 -26.37 -9.72
C SER A 294 3.62 -24.99 -9.15
N GLY A 295 4.88 -24.53 -9.22
CA GLY A 295 5.27 -23.17 -8.86
C GLY A 295 4.63 -22.12 -9.77
N LEU A 296 4.63 -22.36 -11.09
CA LEU A 296 3.97 -21.48 -12.06
C LEU A 296 2.46 -21.40 -11.86
N LEU A 297 1.78 -22.54 -11.68
CA LEU A 297 0.33 -22.63 -11.47
C LEU A 297 -0.14 -22.03 -10.13
N MET A 298 0.77 -21.90 -9.17
CA MET A 298 0.48 -21.28 -7.88
C MET A 298 0.10 -19.80 -8.02
N ILE A 299 0.71 -19.09 -8.96
CA ILE A 299 0.46 -17.66 -9.23
C ILE A 299 -1.01 -17.42 -9.63
N PRO A 300 -1.55 -18.02 -10.73
CA PRO A 300 -2.95 -17.83 -11.10
C PRO A 300 -3.91 -18.34 -10.03
N LEU A 301 -3.56 -19.41 -9.29
CA LEU A 301 -4.36 -19.87 -8.15
C LEU A 301 -4.47 -18.80 -7.06
N GLY A 302 -3.36 -18.16 -6.67
CA GLY A 302 -3.38 -17.07 -5.69
C GLY A 302 -4.25 -15.89 -6.14
N PHE A 303 -4.13 -15.48 -7.40
CA PHE A 303 -4.98 -14.42 -7.96
C PHE A 303 -6.46 -14.82 -7.99
N ALA A 304 -6.78 -16.06 -8.36
CA ALA A 304 -8.15 -16.57 -8.39
C ALA A 304 -8.78 -16.59 -6.99
N LEU A 305 -8.03 -17.04 -5.98
CA LEU A 305 -8.47 -17.04 -4.58
C LEU A 305 -8.66 -15.62 -4.05
N MET A 306 -7.73 -14.71 -4.36
CA MET A 306 -7.86 -13.29 -3.99
C MET A 306 -9.10 -12.66 -4.63
N TYR A 307 -9.34 -12.95 -5.91
CA TYR A 307 -10.55 -12.50 -6.60
C TYR A 307 -11.82 -13.10 -5.99
N ALA A 308 -11.80 -14.37 -5.59
CA ALA A 308 -12.91 -15.01 -4.91
C ALA A 308 -13.23 -14.34 -3.56
N VAL A 309 -12.20 -13.97 -2.79
CA VAL A 309 -12.38 -13.19 -1.55
C VAL A 309 -13.01 -11.83 -1.85
N TYR A 310 -12.48 -11.11 -2.84
CA TYR A 310 -13.03 -9.83 -3.26
C TYR A 310 -14.50 -9.94 -3.67
N TRP A 311 -14.82 -10.91 -4.53
CA TRP A 311 -16.17 -11.16 -5.01
C TRP A 311 -17.13 -11.50 -3.87
N TYR A 312 -16.74 -12.42 -3.00
CA TYR A 312 -17.52 -12.80 -1.82
C TYR A 312 -17.77 -11.60 -0.90
N TRP A 313 -16.71 -10.86 -0.54
CA TRP A 313 -16.80 -9.69 0.31
C TRP A 313 -17.72 -8.62 -0.28
N SER A 314 -17.61 -8.37 -1.59
CA SER A 314 -18.44 -7.39 -2.29
C SER A 314 -19.92 -7.79 -2.39
N THR A 315 -20.22 -9.09 -2.31
CA THR A 315 -21.58 -9.62 -2.33
C THR A 315 -22.22 -9.51 -0.95
N VAL A 316 -21.47 -9.79 0.11
CA VAL A 316 -21.93 -9.73 1.50
C VAL A 316 -22.05 -8.28 2.00
N TYR A 317 -21.06 -7.45 1.70
CA TYR A 317 -21.01 -6.05 2.12
C TYR A 317 -21.26 -5.13 0.92
N ARG A 318 -22.54 -4.79 0.70
CA ARG A 318 -22.90 -3.77 -0.31
C ARG A 318 -22.45 -2.40 0.20
N PRO A 319 -21.65 -1.64 -0.56
CA PRO A 319 -21.24 -0.31 -0.15
C PRO A 319 -22.50 0.55 0.01
N LEU A 320 -22.73 1.07 1.22
CA LEU A 320 -23.73 2.09 1.45
C LEU A 320 -23.29 3.33 0.67
N GLU A 321 -24.12 3.75 -0.28
CA GLU A 321 -23.92 5.00 -1.00
C GLU A 321 -23.78 6.12 0.03
N GLN A 322 -22.61 6.77 0.07
CA GLN A 322 -22.38 7.90 0.95
C GLN A 322 -23.12 9.10 0.37
N VAL A 323 -24.42 9.18 0.64
CA VAL A 323 -25.20 10.37 0.28
C VAL A 323 -24.80 11.49 1.23
N VAL A 324 -24.26 12.57 0.69
CA VAL A 324 -23.84 13.72 1.51
C VAL A 324 -25.09 14.57 1.74
N ALA A 325 -25.26 15.13 2.95
CA ALA A 325 -26.43 15.96 3.29
C ALA A 325 -26.69 17.11 2.29
N ARG A 326 -25.65 17.59 1.60
CA ARG A 326 -25.75 18.58 0.51
C ARG A 326 -26.57 18.12 -0.70
N ASP A 327 -26.64 16.80 -0.94
CA ASP A 327 -27.37 16.23 -2.07
C ASP A 327 -28.89 16.26 -1.82
N PHE A 328 -29.30 16.35 -0.55
CA PHE A 328 -30.69 16.55 -0.12
C PHE A 328 -31.07 18.02 0.08
N LEU A 329 -30.09 18.92 0.22
CA LEU A 329 -30.31 20.35 0.37
C LEU A 329 -30.26 21.02 -1.01
N GLN A 330 -31.28 20.77 -1.83
CA GLN A 330 -31.53 21.67 -2.96
C GLN A 330 -31.95 23.04 -2.40
N PRO A 331 -31.31 24.15 -2.81
CA PRO A 331 -31.81 25.47 -2.47
C PRO A 331 -33.19 25.64 -3.12
N ALA A 332 -34.22 25.76 -2.29
CA ALA A 332 -35.59 26.04 -2.70
C ALA A 332 -35.74 27.41 -3.35
#